data_AF-A0A1M5X232-F1
#
_entry.id   AF-A0A1M5X232-F1
#
_cell.length_a   1.000
_cell.length_b   1.000
_cell.length_c   1.000
_cell.angle_alpha   90.00
_cell.angle_beta   90.00
_cell.angle_gamma   90.00
#
_symmetry.space_group_name_H-M   'P 1'
#
loop_
_entity.id
_entity.type
_entity.pdbx_description
1 polymer ?
#
loop_
_entity_poly.entity_id
_entity_poly.type
_entity_poly.pdbx_seq_one_letter_code
_entity_poly.pdbx_strand_id
1 'polypeptide(L)'
;MLTKQVPKNNIYFYIFSKYREVTDEVTREYMQYFATQKYESERIKRIHAFVERYRNDPVAKKAYMTLEQELNIRYKKGLEKGRAETRGEEKAIIARNLLKMKMSVKDISTATGLSEAEVLGLQKEMQ
;
A
#
# COMPACT_ATOMS: atom_id res chain seq x y z
N MET A 1 -1.67 -21.20 25.62
CA MET A 1 -0.88 -21.68 24.46
C MET A 1 -0.83 -20.59 23.40
N LEU A 2 0.32 -20.46 22.75
CA LEU A 2 0.76 -19.38 21.86
C LEU A 2 -0.14 -19.10 20.64
N THR A 3 -0.33 -17.82 20.31
CA THR A 3 -0.40 -17.36 18.91
C THR A 3 0.50 -16.12 18.72
N LYS A 4 1.77 -16.46 18.46
CA LYS A 4 2.84 -15.73 17.75
C LYS A 4 2.55 -14.27 17.34
N GLN A 5 3.20 -13.32 18.03
CA GLN A 5 3.46 -12.01 17.46
C GLN A 5 4.42 -12.15 16.28
N VAL A 6 3.99 -11.68 15.11
CA VAL A 6 4.79 -11.57 13.89
C VAL A 6 5.93 -10.57 14.14
N PRO A 7 7.20 -10.88 13.81
CA PRO A 7 8.29 -9.94 13.97
C PRO A 7 8.07 -8.76 13.01
N LYS A 8 7.74 -7.58 13.56
CA LYS A 8 7.65 -6.36 12.76
C LYS A 8 9.06 -5.97 12.31
N ASN A 9 9.28 -6.17 11.02
CA ASN A 9 10.49 -5.86 10.27
C ASN A 9 11.29 -4.66 10.80
N ASN A 10 12.56 -4.96 11.05
CA ASN A 10 13.61 -4.18 11.69
C ASN A 10 14.15 -3.03 10.81
N ILE A 11 13.27 -2.23 10.21
CA ILE A 11 13.63 -1.01 9.46
C ILE A 11 13.42 0.24 10.34
N TYR A 12 12.45 0.19 11.25
CA TYR A 12 12.14 1.32 12.13
C TYR A 12 13.25 1.62 13.16
N PHE A 13 14.12 0.66 13.50
CA PHE A 13 15.16 0.87 14.52
C PHE A 13 16.38 1.67 14.01
N TYR A 14 16.61 1.70 12.68
CA TYR A 14 17.85 2.24 12.09
C TYR A 14 17.90 3.77 12.04
N ILE A 15 16.76 4.46 12.10
CA ILE A 15 16.67 5.93 12.07
C ILE A 15 16.86 6.54 13.47
N PHE A 16 16.61 5.77 14.54
CA PHE A 16 16.48 6.31 15.90
C PHE A 16 17.79 6.54 16.66
N SER A 17 18.96 6.11 16.17
CA SER A 17 20.25 6.40 16.82
C SER A 17 21.11 7.43 16.07
N LYS A 18 20.75 7.73 14.81
CA LYS A 18 21.49 8.64 13.93
C LYS A 18 21.46 10.09 14.37
N TYR A 19 20.52 10.49 15.23
CA TYR A 19 20.53 11.84 15.83
C TYR A 19 21.84 12.15 16.55
N ARG A 20 22.56 11.13 17.07
CA ARG A 20 23.85 11.30 17.74
C ARG A 20 24.96 11.82 16.82
N GLU A 21 24.82 11.57 15.51
CA GLU A 21 25.76 12.02 14.48
C GLU A 21 25.44 13.43 13.97
N VAL A 22 24.29 14.00 14.35
CA VAL A 22 23.88 15.35 13.96
C VAL A 22 24.68 16.39 14.74
N THR A 23 25.40 17.23 14.01
CA THR A 23 26.26 18.27 14.58
C THR A 23 25.44 19.45 15.12
N ASP A 24 24.43 19.89 14.39
CA ASP A 24 23.51 20.95 14.81
C ASP A 24 22.72 20.53 16.06
N GLU A 25 22.88 21.31 17.13
CA GLU A 25 22.30 20.99 18.45
C GLU A 25 20.77 21.00 18.42
N VAL A 26 20.16 21.98 17.77
CA VAL A 26 18.71 22.13 17.71
C VAL A 26 18.08 20.97 16.95
N THR A 27 18.65 20.62 15.80
CA THR A 27 18.22 19.49 14.98
C THR A 27 18.44 18.17 15.69
N ARG A 28 19.60 17.98 16.35
CA ARG A 28 19.90 16.80 17.16
C ARG A 28 18.87 16.61 18.26
N GLU A 29 18.56 17.68 18.98
CA GLU A 29 17.62 17.66 20.09
C GLU A 29 16.18 17.35 19.63
N TYR A 30 15.75 17.95 18.52
CA TYR A 30 14.47 17.64 17.89
C TYR A 30 14.39 16.18 17.43
N MET A 31 15.43 15.69 16.76
CA MET A 31 15.50 14.29 16.31
C MET A 31 15.54 13.33 17.49
N GLN A 32 16.23 13.67 18.58
CA GLN A 32 16.22 12.89 19.81
C GLN A 32 14.83 12.83 20.42
N TYR A 33 14.09 13.93 20.47
CA TYR A 33 12.69 13.95 20.92
C TYR A 33 11.82 13.05 20.04
N PHE A 34 11.91 13.16 18.73
CA PHE A 34 11.16 12.30 17.81
C PHE A 34 11.48 10.82 18.04
N ALA A 35 12.76 10.50 18.24
CA ALA A 35 13.25 9.13 18.38
C ALA A 35 12.95 8.48 19.74
N THR A 36 13.00 9.26 20.82
CA THR A 36 13.00 8.75 22.19
C THR A 36 11.83 9.25 23.03
N GLN A 37 11.07 10.22 22.53
CA GLN A 37 10.04 10.95 23.26
C GLN A 37 10.57 11.68 24.51
N LYS A 38 11.88 11.88 24.64
CA LYS A 38 12.47 12.67 25.73
C LYS A 38 12.36 14.17 25.44
N TYR A 39 11.88 14.94 26.40
CA TYR A 39 11.62 16.37 26.26
C TYR A 39 12.22 17.20 27.41
N GLU A 40 13.51 17.04 27.66
CA GLU A 40 14.16 17.64 28.83
C GLU A 40 14.32 19.17 28.75
N SER A 41 14.61 19.71 27.57
CA SER A 41 14.76 21.16 27.41
C SER A 41 13.45 21.89 27.26
N GLU A 42 13.48 23.17 27.62
CA GLU A 42 12.31 24.03 27.53
C GLU A 42 11.80 24.23 26.09
N ARG A 43 12.71 24.13 25.10
CA ARG A 43 12.35 24.15 23.69
C ARG A 43 11.52 22.93 23.33
N ILE A 44 12.01 21.74 23.69
CA ILE A 44 11.31 20.50 23.35
C ILE A 44 10.01 20.37 24.14
N LYS A 45 9.94 20.84 25.39
CA LYS A 45 8.68 20.89 26.15
C LYS A 45 7.60 21.69 25.43
N ARG A 46 7.93 22.84 24.85
CA ARG A 46 6.99 23.63 24.05
C ARG A 46 6.54 22.88 22.80
N ILE A 47 7.45 22.20 22.12
CA ILE A 47 7.12 21.35 20.96
C ILE A 47 6.22 20.19 21.38
N HIS A 48 6.52 19.54 22.50
CA HIS A 48 5.73 18.45 23.06
C HIS A 48 4.30 18.90 23.39
N ALA A 49 4.15 20.03 24.09
CA ALA A 49 2.84 20.60 24.39
C ALA A 49 2.04 20.93 23.12
N PHE A 50 2.70 21.43 22.08
CA PHE A 50 2.06 21.68 20.78
C PHE A 50 1.61 20.38 20.10
N VAL A 51 2.45 19.35 20.09
CA VAL A 51 2.12 18.02 19.55
C VAL A 51 0.93 17.42 20.30
N GLU A 52 0.93 17.47 21.62
CA GLU A 52 -0.18 16.96 22.45
C GLU A 52 -1.47 17.74 22.22
N ARG A 53 -1.39 19.06 22.03
CA ARG A 53 -2.55 19.87 21.64
C ARG A 53 -3.14 19.41 20.31
N TYR A 54 -2.32 19.18 19.29
CA TYR A 54 -2.78 18.71 17.98
C TYR A 54 -3.31 17.27 18.02
N ARG A 55 -2.70 16.39 18.82
CA ARG A 55 -3.18 15.01 19.01
C ARG A 55 -4.58 14.97 19.64
N ASN A 56 -4.85 15.90 20.54
CA ASN A 56 -6.12 16.01 21.24
C ASN A 56 -7.12 16.95 20.57
N ASP A 57 -6.73 17.63 19.48
CA ASP A 57 -7.64 18.46 18.69
C ASP A 57 -8.61 17.56 17.91
N PRO A 58 -9.93 17.62 18.18
CA PRO A 58 -10.92 16.77 17.53
C PRO A 58 -11.01 17.03 16.03
N VAL A 59 -10.76 18.26 15.57
CA VAL A 59 -10.78 18.62 14.15
C VAL A 59 -9.59 17.99 13.44
N ALA A 60 -8.39 18.15 13.99
CA ALA A 60 -7.18 17.56 13.43
C ALA A 60 -7.27 16.02 13.41
N LYS A 61 -7.72 15.41 14.51
CA LYS A 61 -7.92 13.97 14.61
C LYS A 61 -8.90 13.45 13.56
N LYS A 62 -10.03 14.14 13.37
CA LYS A 62 -11.01 13.79 12.33
C LYS A 62 -10.40 13.89 10.93
N ALA A 63 -9.66 14.95 10.63
CA ALA A 63 -9.00 15.13 9.34
C ALA A 63 -7.99 14.00 9.04
N TYR A 64 -7.17 13.62 10.02
CA TYR A 64 -6.23 12.48 9.88
C TYR A 64 -6.95 11.15 9.63
N MET A 65 -8.02 10.86 10.40
CA MET A 65 -8.81 9.64 10.20
C MET A 65 -9.44 9.58 8.81
N THR A 66 -9.97 10.71 8.32
CA THR A 66 -10.54 10.79 6.97
C THR A 66 -9.47 10.55 5.90
N LEU A 67 -8.29 11.15 6.03
CA LEU A 67 -7.18 10.93 5.10
C LEU A 67 -6.74 9.46 5.07
N GLU A 68 -6.61 8.81 6.23
CA GLU A 68 -6.25 7.40 6.32
C GLU A 68 -7.30 6.50 5.66
N GLN A 69 -8.59 6.79 5.87
CA GLN A 69 -9.69 6.11 5.20
C GLN A 69 -9.62 6.28 3.68
N GLU A 70 -9.41 7.51 3.19
CA GLU A 70 -9.27 7.78 1.76
C GLU A 70 -8.11 7.02 1.13
N LEU A 71 -6.93 7.02 1.77
CA LEU A 71 -5.76 6.28 1.30
C LEU A 71 -6.03 4.77 1.26
N ASN A 72 -6.70 4.22 2.27
CA ASN A 72 -7.06 2.81 2.30
C ASN A 72 -8.06 2.45 1.19
N ILE A 73 -9.06 3.30 0.94
CA ILE A 73 -10.01 3.12 -0.17
C ILE A 73 -9.25 3.12 -1.50
N ARG A 74 -8.35 4.08 -1.73
CA ARG A 74 -7.55 4.16 -2.96
C ARG A 74 -6.66 2.93 -3.14
N TYR A 75 -6.00 2.49 -2.07
CA TYR A 75 -5.16 1.30 -2.09
C TYR A 75 -5.96 0.04 -2.45
N LYS A 76 -7.11 -0.18 -1.80
CA LYS A 76 -7.99 -1.31 -2.11
C LYS A 76 -8.48 -1.29 -3.55
N LYS A 77 -8.93 -0.13 -4.04
CA LYS A 77 -9.33 0.03 -5.45
C LYS A 77 -8.19 -0.29 -6.41
N GLY A 78 -6.97 0.14 -6.11
CA GLY A 78 -5.79 -0.20 -6.90
C GLY A 78 -5.51 -1.70 -6.92
N LEU A 79 -5.62 -2.37 -5.78
CA LEU A 79 -5.43 -3.82 -5.65
C LEU A 79 -6.51 -4.62 -6.39
N GLU A 80 -7.76 -4.17 -6.34
CA GLU A 80 -8.86 -4.76 -7.11
C GLU A 80 -8.65 -4.58 -8.61
N LYS A 81 -8.25 -3.38 -9.06
CA LYS A 81 -7.96 -3.11 -10.47
C LYS A 81 -6.82 -4.00 -10.98
N GLY A 82 -5.72 -4.09 -10.24
CA GLY A 82 -4.60 -4.97 -10.61
C GLY A 82 -5.02 -6.45 -10.69
N ARG A 83 -5.81 -6.94 -9.73
CA ARG A 83 -6.36 -8.31 -9.78
C ARG A 83 -7.27 -8.54 -10.99
N ALA A 84 -8.08 -7.55 -11.36
CA ALA A 84 -8.96 -7.64 -12.52
C ALA A 84 -8.15 -7.67 -13.83
N GLU A 85 -7.11 -6.83 -13.95
CA GLU A 85 -6.19 -6.82 -15.09
C GLU A 85 -5.47 -8.16 -15.23
N THR A 86 -4.86 -8.70 -14.16
CA THR A 86 -4.19 -10.02 -14.20
C THR A 86 -5.15 -11.15 -14.58
N ARG A 87 -6.37 -11.16 -14.05
CA ARG A 87 -7.38 -12.16 -14.44
C ARG A 87 -7.77 -12.04 -15.91
N GLY A 88 -7.84 -10.83 -16.45
CA GLY A 88 -8.08 -10.60 -17.88
C GLY A 88 -6.95 -11.17 -18.73
N GLU A 89 -5.69 -10.91 -18.35
CA GLU A 89 -4.51 -11.44 -19.03
C GLU A 89 -4.44 -12.98 -18.98
N GLU A 90 -4.70 -13.58 -17.82
CA GLU A 90 -4.75 -15.04 -17.64
C GLU A 90 -5.81 -15.67 -18.56
N LYS A 91 -7.03 -15.10 -18.59
CA LYS A 91 -8.09 -15.55 -19.50
C LYS A 91 -7.69 -15.45 -20.97
N ALA A 92 -7.04 -14.35 -21.36
CA ALA A 92 -6.56 -14.16 -22.73
C ALA A 92 -5.42 -15.14 -23.10
N ILE A 93 -4.53 -15.48 -22.15
CA ILE A 93 -3.49 -16.50 -22.36
C ILE A 93 -4.13 -17.88 -22.54
N ILE A 94 -5.10 -18.26 -21.69
CA ILE A 94 -5.82 -19.52 -21.82
C ILE A 94 -6.57 -19.58 -23.16
N ALA A 95 -7.30 -18.53 -23.53
CA ALA A 95 -8.03 -18.48 -24.81
C ALA A 95 -7.09 -18.65 -26.01
N ARG A 96 -5.93 -17.99 -26.02
CA ARG A 96 -4.90 -18.15 -27.07
C ARG A 96 -4.37 -19.58 -27.15
N ASN A 97 -4.17 -20.25 -26.01
CA ASN A 97 -3.75 -21.65 -25.98
C ASN A 97 -4.82 -22.58 -26.54
N LEU A 98 -6.10 -22.37 -26.19
CA LEU A 98 -7.21 -23.17 -26.72
C LEU A 98 -7.43 -22.94 -28.23
N LEU A 99 -7.23 -21.71 -28.72
CA LEU A 99 -7.23 -21.39 -30.15
C LEU A 99 -6.14 -22.16 -30.90
N LYS A 100 -4.93 -22.27 -30.35
CA LYS A 100 -3.84 -23.10 -30.93
C LYS A 100 -4.22 -24.58 -31.00
N MET A 101 -5.04 -25.06 -30.05
CA MET A 101 -5.60 -26.41 -30.06
C MET A 101 -6.79 -26.58 -31.03
N LYS A 102 -7.11 -25.54 -31.82
CA LYS A 102 -8.21 -25.52 -32.80
C LYS A 102 -9.60 -25.76 -32.18
N MET A 103 -9.78 -25.40 -30.90
CA MET A 103 -11.11 -25.43 -30.27
C MET A 103 -12.02 -24.36 -30.88
N SER A 104 -13.33 -24.59 -30.81
CA SER A 104 -14.31 -23.64 -31.34
C SER A 104 -14.38 -22.37 -30.48
N VAL A 105 -14.65 -21.22 -31.10
CA VAL A 105 -14.82 -19.93 -30.41
C VAL A 105 -15.87 -20.01 -29.29
N LYS A 106 -16.94 -20.76 -29.53
CA LYS A 106 -18.04 -20.95 -28.57
C LYS A 106 -17.62 -21.75 -27.33
N ASP A 107 -16.82 -22.79 -27.52
CA ASP A 107 -16.31 -23.59 -26.39
C ASP A 107 -15.28 -22.80 -25.58
N ILE A 108 -14.45 -22.00 -26.25
CA ILE A 108 -13.44 -21.14 -25.61
C ILE A 108 -14.11 -20.03 -24.80
N SER A 109 -15.14 -19.38 -25.36
CA SER A 109 -15.98 -18.39 -24.67
C SER A 109 -16.55 -18.98 -23.38
N THR A 110 -17.11 -20.19 -23.46
CA THR A 110 -17.66 -20.91 -22.30
C THR A 110 -16.58 -21.26 -21.26
N ALA A 111 -15.41 -21.73 -21.68
CA ALA A 111 -14.34 -22.19 -20.78
C ALA A 111 -13.58 -21.04 -20.08
N THR A 112 -13.47 -19.88 -20.73
CA THR A 112 -12.68 -18.73 -20.23
C THR A 112 -13.54 -17.62 -19.64
N GLY A 113 -14.84 -17.63 -19.94
CA GLY A 113 -15.76 -16.54 -19.60
C GLY A 113 -15.40 -15.22 -20.30
N LEU A 114 -14.73 -15.29 -21.45
CA LEU A 114 -14.60 -14.19 -22.42
C LEU A 114 -15.79 -14.24 -23.38
N SER A 115 -16.19 -13.09 -23.92
CA SER A 115 -17.18 -13.04 -24.99
C SER A 115 -16.62 -13.62 -26.31
N GLU A 116 -17.50 -14.10 -27.18
CA GLU A 116 -17.09 -14.61 -28.50
C GLU A 116 -16.40 -13.52 -29.34
N ALA A 117 -16.79 -12.25 -29.19
CA ALA A 117 -16.14 -11.12 -29.85
C ALA A 117 -14.69 -10.92 -29.38
N GLU A 118 -14.42 -11.04 -28.08
CA GLU A 118 -13.06 -10.97 -27.51
C GLU A 118 -12.20 -12.13 -28.02
N VAL A 119 -12.75 -13.35 -28.05
CA VAL A 119 -12.06 -14.55 -28.57
C VAL A 119 -11.75 -14.41 -30.07
N LEU A 120 -12.69 -13.89 -30.87
CA LEU A 120 -12.47 -13.59 -32.29
C LEU A 120 -11.40 -12.51 -32.52
N GLY A 121 -11.35 -11.50 -31.65
CA GLY A 121 -10.29 -10.49 -31.66
C GLY A 121 -8.91 -11.14 -31.47
N LEU A 122 -8.76 -11.95 -30.43
CA LEU A 122 -7.53 -12.70 -30.15
C LEU A 122 -7.15 -13.65 -31.30
N GLN A 123 -8.14 -14.28 -31.95
CA GLN A 123 -7.90 -15.15 -33.10
C GLN A 123 -7.32 -14.39 -34.30
N LYS A 124 -7.80 -13.17 -34.55
CA LYS A 124 -7.28 -12.30 -35.63
C LYS A 124 -5.89 -11.79 -35.33
N GLU A 125 -5.57 -11.48 -34.08
CA GLU A 125 -4.22 -11.04 -33.66
C GLU A 125 -3.15 -12.14 -33.80
N MET A 126 -3.57 -13.41 -33.87
CA MET A 126 -2.68 -14.56 -34.02
C MET A 126 -2.39 -14.96 -35.47
N GLN A 127 -3.07 -14.36 -36.45
CA GLN A 127 -2.88 -14.58 -37.89
C GLN A 127 -1.80 -13.66 -38.46
#